data_AF-A0A925P537-F1
#
_entry.id   AF-A0A925P537-F1
#
_cell.length_a   1.000
_cell.length_b   1.000
_cell.length_c   1.000
_cell.angle_alpha   90.00
_cell.angle_beta   90.00
_cell.angle_gamma   90.00
#
_symmetry.space_group_name_H-M   'P 1'
#
loop_
_entity.id
_entity.type
_entity.pdbx_description
1 polymer ?
#
loop_
_entity_poly.entity_id
_entity_poly.type
_entity_poly.pdbx_seq_one_letter_code
_entity_poly.pdbx_strand_id
1 'polypeptide(L)'
;MNARPAAAAVQYPASEAADSTACLRCGVCCYSHLETYVRVTGDDWTRLGPDADRHAHFIGHRAYLRMSEGHCAALETRPDPDHPGVVQHVCTIYERRPQICRDLARGSPECEGELALKADRVAGR
;
A
#
# COMPACT_ATOMS: atom_id res chain seq x y z
N MET A 1 36.63 -28.16 12.46
CA MET A 1 35.44 -28.30 11.59
C MET A 1 34.22 -28.14 12.48
N ASN A 2 33.83 -26.90 12.79
CA ASN A 2 32.71 -26.64 13.70
C ASN A 2 31.54 -26.12 12.85
N ALA A 3 30.51 -26.96 12.72
CA ALA A 3 29.29 -26.63 12.03
C ALA A 3 28.58 -25.48 12.75
N ARG A 4 28.26 -24.41 12.02
CA ARG A 4 27.42 -23.30 12.51
C ARG A 4 26.00 -23.85 12.73
N PRO A 5 25.32 -23.56 13.85
CA PRO A 5 23.92 -23.91 13.95
C PRO A 5 23.13 -23.09 12.92
N ALA A 6 22.27 -23.77 12.18
CA ALA A 6 21.31 -23.14 11.28
C ALA A 6 20.43 -22.18 12.07
N ALA A 7 20.28 -20.96 11.57
CA ALA A 7 19.33 -19.99 12.11
C ALA A 7 17.94 -20.66 12.11
N ALA A 8 17.36 -20.79 13.30
CA ALA A 8 16.00 -21.29 13.45
C ALA A 8 15.06 -20.35 12.71
N ALA A 9 14.33 -20.89 11.73
CA ALA A 9 13.22 -20.19 11.10
C ALA A 9 12.20 -19.89 12.18
N VAL A 10 12.01 -18.60 12.49
CA VAL A 10 10.92 -18.14 13.34
C VAL A 10 9.63 -18.44 12.59
N GLN A 11 8.88 -19.42 13.08
CA GLN A 11 7.53 -19.72 12.61
C GLN A 11 6.58 -18.69 13.22
N TYR A 12 6.05 -17.79 12.39
CA TYR A 12 4.88 -16.99 12.76
C TYR A 12 3.63 -17.86 12.57
N PRO A 13 2.74 -17.99 13.56
CA PRO A 13 1.54 -18.81 13.41
C PRO A 13 0.64 -18.24 12.32
N ALA A 14 0.35 -19.05 11.31
CA ALA A 14 -0.70 -18.80 10.35
C ALA A 14 -2.08 -19.04 10.99
N SER A 15 -2.64 -18.00 11.62
CA SER A 15 -4.08 -17.89 11.96
C SER A 15 -4.33 -16.45 12.42
N GLU A 16 -4.53 -15.48 11.53
CA GLU A 16 -5.78 -15.23 10.79
C GLU A 16 -5.49 -14.92 9.32
N ALA A 17 -6.00 -15.76 8.42
CA ALA A 17 -5.84 -15.57 6.98
C ALA A 17 -6.42 -14.22 6.51
N ALA A 18 -5.60 -13.40 5.87
CA ALA A 18 -5.94 -12.75 4.61
C ALA A 18 -7.29 -11.99 4.54
N ASP A 19 -7.77 -11.39 5.62
CA ASP A 19 -9.05 -10.70 5.60
C ASP A 19 -8.98 -9.48 4.67
N SER A 20 -9.69 -9.55 3.55
CA SER A 20 -9.81 -8.41 2.63
C SER A 20 -10.34 -7.16 3.32
N THR A 21 -11.15 -7.34 4.38
CA THR A 21 -11.66 -6.22 5.15
C THR A 21 -10.58 -5.56 6.01
N ALA A 22 -9.54 -6.29 6.45
CA ALA A 22 -8.42 -5.70 7.18
C ALA A 22 -7.64 -4.69 6.30
N CYS A 23 -7.44 -5.00 5.01
CA CYS A 23 -6.87 -4.02 4.07
C CYS A 23 -7.76 -2.80 3.87
N LEU A 24 -9.07 -3.01 3.75
CA LEU A 24 -10.04 -1.92 3.64
C LEU A 24 -10.13 -1.10 4.93
N ARG A 25 -9.78 -1.65 6.08
CA ARG A 25 -9.74 -0.92 7.36
C ARG A 25 -8.44 -0.16 7.58
N CYS A 26 -7.29 -0.70 7.17
CA CYS A 26 -6.01 -0.08 7.50
C CYS A 26 -5.52 0.92 6.46
N GLY A 27 -5.68 0.67 5.15
CA GLY A 27 -5.24 1.57 4.08
C GLY A 27 -3.76 2.02 4.06
N VAL A 28 -2.91 1.55 4.99
CA VAL A 28 -1.64 2.21 5.36
C VAL A 28 -0.66 2.37 4.20
N CYS A 29 -0.64 1.42 3.27
CA CYS A 29 0.24 1.44 2.10
C CYS A 29 -0.04 2.63 1.16
N CYS A 30 -1.22 3.25 1.24
CA CYS A 30 -1.59 4.40 0.43
C CYS A 30 -1.19 5.74 1.07
N TYR A 31 -0.74 5.77 2.32
CA TYR A 31 -0.45 7.00 3.06
C TYR A 31 1.04 7.35 3.06
N SER A 32 1.34 8.59 2.67
CA SER A 32 2.67 9.19 2.76
C SER A 32 2.59 10.69 2.49
N HIS A 33 3.44 11.48 3.17
CA HIS A 33 3.58 12.92 2.91
C HIS A 33 4.62 13.24 1.83
N LEU A 34 5.32 12.23 1.31
CA LEU A 34 6.34 12.43 0.28
C LEU A 34 5.68 12.42 -1.11
N GLU A 35 5.78 13.50 -1.86
CA GLU A 35 5.31 13.55 -3.26
C GLU A 35 5.97 12.49 -4.14
N THR A 36 7.21 12.09 -3.81
CA THR A 36 7.98 11.08 -4.53
C THR A 36 7.83 9.67 -3.95
N TYR A 37 6.77 9.40 -3.17
CA TYR A 37 6.63 8.14 -2.41
C TYR A 37 6.58 6.89 -3.31
N VAL A 38 5.76 6.91 -4.35
CA VAL A 38 5.62 5.78 -5.28
C VAL A 38 6.19 6.18 -6.62
N ARG A 39 7.36 5.64 -6.97
CA ARG A 39 7.93 5.80 -8.30
C ARG A 39 7.14 4.97 -9.32
N VAL A 40 6.90 5.55 -10.49
CA VAL A 40 6.21 4.91 -11.62
C VAL A 40 7.22 4.70 -12.74
N THR A 41 7.51 3.44 -13.07
CA THR A 41 8.34 3.06 -14.22
C THR A 41 7.53 3.08 -15.52
N GLY A 42 8.18 2.88 -16.67
CA GLY A 42 7.46 2.75 -17.95
C GLY A 42 6.50 1.56 -18.00
N ASP A 43 6.87 0.44 -17.36
CA ASP A 43 6.01 -0.73 -17.24
C ASP A 43 4.81 -0.45 -16.33
N ASP A 44 5.03 0.28 -15.23
CA ASP A 44 3.94 0.73 -14.36
C ASP A 44 3.00 1.69 -15.08
N TRP A 45 3.55 2.62 -15.86
CA TRP A 45 2.75 3.55 -16.66
C TRP A 45 1.86 2.80 -17.66
N THR A 46 2.44 1.84 -18.38
CA THR A 46 1.71 0.97 -19.31
C THR A 46 0.62 0.17 -18.59
N ARG A 47 0.90 -0.32 -17.39
CA ARG A 47 -0.02 -1.09 -16.55
C ARG A 47 -1.17 -0.25 -15.99
N LEU A 48 -0.90 1.00 -15.61
CA LEU A 48 -1.95 1.96 -15.23
C LEU A 48 -2.89 2.23 -16.40
N GLY A 49 -2.38 2.16 -17.63
CA GLY A 49 -3.19 2.21 -18.85
C GLY A 49 -3.77 3.61 -19.08
N PRO A 50 -5.01 3.71 -19.61
CA PRO A 50 -5.60 5.01 -19.99
C PRO A 50 -5.72 6.02 -18.85
N ASP A 51 -5.75 5.56 -17.59
CA ASP A 51 -5.86 6.43 -16.42
C ASP A 51 -4.50 6.85 -15.83
N ALA A 52 -3.39 6.53 -16.50
CA ALA A 52 -2.05 6.81 -15.96
C ALA A 52 -1.87 8.28 -15.57
N ASP A 53 -2.28 9.22 -16.43
CA ASP A 53 -2.16 10.66 -16.17
C ASP A 53 -3.01 11.16 -14.99
N ARG A 54 -4.11 10.46 -14.68
CA ARG A 54 -4.96 10.76 -13.53
C ARG A 54 -4.27 10.39 -12.22
N HIS A 55 -3.52 9.30 -12.21
CA HIS A 55 -2.91 8.75 -11.00
C HIS A 55 -1.43 9.08 -10.85
N ALA A 56 -0.75 9.44 -11.93
CA ALA A 56 0.68 9.72 -11.95
C ALA A 56 1.00 11.11 -12.53
N HIS A 57 2.17 11.62 -12.19
CA HIS A 57 2.71 12.87 -12.71
C HIS A 57 4.24 12.81 -12.81
N PHE A 58 4.81 13.72 -13.60
CA PHE A 58 6.26 13.85 -13.68
C PHE A 58 6.77 14.91 -12.70
N ILE A 59 7.78 14.53 -11.92
CA ILE A 59 8.62 15.46 -11.15
C ILE A 59 9.99 15.44 -11.81
N GLY A 60 10.28 16.50 -12.58
CA GLY A 60 11.41 16.52 -13.50
C GLY A 60 11.27 15.44 -14.58
N HIS A 61 12.22 14.50 -14.64
CA HIS A 61 12.27 13.44 -15.65
C HIS A 61 11.78 12.08 -15.14
N ARG A 62 11.16 12.03 -13.95
CA ARG A 62 10.69 10.79 -13.32
C ARG A 62 9.20 10.87 -13.02
N ALA A 63 8.48 9.80 -13.28
CA ALA A 63 7.08 9.68 -12.94
C ALA A 63 6.89 9.12 -11.52
N TYR A 64 5.89 9.65 -10.82
CA TYR A 64 5.47 9.23 -9.49
C TYR A 64 3.94 9.15 -9.44
N LEU A 65 3.37 8.36 -8.53
CA LEU A 65 1.94 8.50 -8.23
C LEU A 65 1.71 9.84 -7.55
N ARG A 66 0.63 10.52 -7.94
CA ARG A 66 0.21 11.77 -7.33
C ARG A 66 -0.15 11.50 -5.87
N MET A 67 0.39 12.33 -4.98
CA MET A 67 0.06 12.33 -3.57
C MET A 67 -0.71 13.61 -3.25
N SER A 68 -1.84 13.50 -2.57
CA SER A 68 -2.70 14.62 -2.16
C SER A 68 -3.15 14.39 -0.72
N GLU A 69 -3.13 15.45 0.09
CA GLU A 69 -3.62 15.41 1.47
C GLU A 69 -3.01 14.29 2.35
N GLY A 70 -1.79 13.85 2.01
CA GLY A 70 -1.06 12.81 2.72
C GLY A 70 -1.36 11.38 2.29
N HIS A 71 -2.07 11.17 1.18
CA HIS A 71 -2.29 9.86 0.60
C HIS A 71 -2.20 9.86 -0.94
N CYS A 72 -2.11 8.67 -1.52
CA CYS A 72 -2.11 8.48 -2.96
C CYS A 72 -3.45 8.94 -3.57
N ALA A 73 -3.42 9.57 -4.74
CA ALA A 73 -4.61 10.03 -5.46
C ALA A 73 -5.52 8.89 -5.95
N ALA A 74 -5.06 7.64 -5.90
CA ALA A 74 -5.89 6.47 -6.17
C ALA A 74 -6.57 5.89 -4.93
N LEU A 75 -6.36 6.48 -3.74
CA LEU A 75 -7.08 6.11 -2.54
C LEU A 75 -8.43 6.82 -2.52
N GLU A 76 -9.49 6.05 -2.35
CA GLU A 76 -10.83 6.52 -2.06
C GLU A 76 -11.23 6.09 -0.65
N THR A 77 -11.65 7.05 0.16
CA THR A 77 -12.21 6.79 1.48
C THR A 77 -13.73 6.85 1.41
N ARG A 78 -14.41 5.80 1.89
CA ARG A 78 -15.87 5.73 1.90
C ARG A 78 -16.39 5.20 3.24
N PRO A 79 -17.58 5.61 3.70
CA PRO A 79 -18.19 5.03 4.89
C PRO A 79 -18.37 3.52 4.75
N ASP A 80 -18.14 2.78 5.83
CA ASP A 80 -18.46 1.36 5.91
C ASP A 80 -20.00 1.20 6.09
N PRO A 81 -20.69 0.49 5.19
CA PRO A 81 -22.14 0.33 5.27
C PRO A 81 -22.59 -0.52 6.47
N ASP A 82 -21.74 -1.43 6.94
CA ASP A 82 -22.04 -2.37 8.02
C ASP A 82 -21.57 -1.85 9.38
N HIS A 83 -20.66 -0.86 9.39
CA HIS A 83 -20.04 -0.33 10.61
C HIS A 83 -20.09 1.21 10.63
N PRO A 84 -21.16 1.81 11.19
CA PRO A 84 -21.30 3.25 11.29
C PRO A 84 -20.11 3.90 12.01
N GLY A 85 -19.58 4.97 11.42
CA GLY A 85 -18.40 5.68 11.95
C GLY A 85 -17.05 5.05 11.57
N VAL A 86 -17.05 3.93 10.85
CA VAL A 86 -15.83 3.34 10.26
C VAL A 86 -15.71 3.78 8.81
N VAL A 87 -14.48 4.07 8.39
CA VAL A 87 -14.12 4.41 7.00
C VAL A 87 -13.39 3.24 6.37
N GLN A 88 -13.76 2.92 5.12
CA GLN A 88 -13.04 2.01 4.26
C GLN A 88 -12.08 2.77 3.35
N HIS A 89 -10.87 2.23 3.21
CA HIS A 89 -9.78 2.70 2.38
C HIS A 89 -9.67 1.81 1.13
N VAL A 90 -10.12 2.32 -0.02
CA VAL A 90 -10.22 1.57 -1.27
C VAL A 90 -9.18 2.10 -2.26
N CYS A 91 -8.24 1.25 -2.68
CA CYS A 91 -7.33 1.58 -3.77
C CYS A 91 -8.03 1.32 -5.12
N THR A 92 -8.39 2.37 -5.86
CA THR A 92 -9.13 2.26 -7.12
C THR A 92 -8.32 1.64 -8.26
N ILE A 93 -7.00 1.53 -8.10
CA ILE A 93 -6.09 0.92 -9.07
C ILE A 93 -5.51 -0.42 -8.57
N TYR A 94 -6.13 -1.08 -7.59
CA TYR A 94 -5.55 -2.26 -6.92
C TYR A 94 -4.97 -3.32 -7.89
N GLU A 95 -5.71 -3.66 -8.95
CA GLU A 95 -5.28 -4.63 -9.97
C GLU A 95 -4.30 -4.07 -11.01
N ARG A 96 -4.12 -2.75 -11.06
CA ARG A 96 -3.20 -2.03 -11.97
C ARG A 96 -2.03 -1.39 -11.24
N ARG A 97 -1.89 -1.66 -9.93
CA ARG A 97 -0.86 -1.07 -9.06
C ARG A 97 0.54 -1.11 -9.68
N PRO A 98 1.34 -0.04 -9.50
CA PRO A 98 2.77 -0.09 -9.75
C PRO A 98 3.45 -1.20 -8.96
N GLN A 99 4.62 -1.65 -9.42
CA GLN A 99 5.32 -2.78 -8.82
C GLN A 99 5.58 -2.60 -7.33
N ILE A 100 6.07 -1.44 -6.89
CA ILE A 100 6.31 -1.16 -5.46
C ILE A 100 5.04 -1.30 -4.59
N CYS A 101 3.87 -0.96 -5.14
CA CYS A 101 2.60 -1.14 -4.42
C CYS A 101 2.13 -2.61 -4.42
N ARG A 102 2.61 -3.43 -5.35
CA ARG A 102 2.36 -4.89 -5.37
C ARG A 102 3.30 -5.64 -4.45
N ASP A 103 4.52 -5.15 -4.31
CA ASP A 103 5.53 -5.69 -3.38
C ASP A 103 5.04 -5.57 -1.93
N LEU A 104 4.20 -4.56 -1.64
CA LEU A 104 3.34 -4.48 -0.45
C LEU A 104 2.14 -5.44 -0.54
N ALA A 105 2.40 -6.72 -0.84
CA ALA A 105 1.36 -7.72 -0.91
C ALA A 105 0.67 -7.87 0.47
N ARG A 106 -0.62 -8.22 0.47
CA ARG A 106 -1.40 -8.32 1.72
C ARG A 106 -0.73 -9.31 2.68
N GLY A 107 -0.42 -8.84 3.89
CA GLY A 107 0.20 -9.65 4.93
C GLY A 107 1.65 -10.07 4.62
N SER A 108 2.29 -9.45 3.63
CA SER A 108 3.72 -9.63 3.42
C SER A 108 4.52 -8.89 4.51
N PRO A 109 5.79 -9.24 4.73
CA PRO A 109 6.66 -8.52 5.66
C PRO A 109 6.74 -7.02 5.36
N GLU A 110 6.67 -6.62 4.09
CA GLU A 110 6.66 -5.22 3.68
C GLU A 110 5.34 -4.53 4.06
N CYS A 111 4.20 -5.23 3.96
CA CYS A 111 2.92 -4.74 4.46
C CYS A 111 2.92 -4.55 5.98
N GLU A 112 3.52 -5.49 6.72
CA GLU A 112 3.68 -5.38 8.18
C GLU A 112 4.59 -4.20 8.57
N GLY A 113 5.68 -3.98 7.82
CA GLY A 113 6.54 -2.82 8.00
C GLY A 113 5.80 -1.49 7.82
N GLU A 114 4.95 -1.41 6.79
CA GLU A 114 4.09 -0.24 6.55
C GLU A 114 3.10 -0.03 7.71
N LEU A 115 2.49 -1.09 8.24
CA LEU A 115 1.62 -1.00 9.42
C LEU A 115 2.37 -0.46 10.64
N ALA A 116 3.53 -1.04 10.95
CA ALA A 116 4.34 -0.65 12.10
C ALA A 116 4.81 0.82 12.05
N LEU A 117 5.06 1.34 10.84
CA LEU A 117 5.59 2.70 10.65
C LEU A 117 4.51 3.77 10.47
N LYS A 118 3.27 3.37 10.10
CA LYS A 118 2.27 4.32 9.60
C LYS A 118 0.88 4.18 10.19
N ALA A 119 0.59 3.20 11.04
CA ALA A 119 -0.74 3.03 11.63
C ALA A 119 -1.34 4.34 12.17
N ASP A 120 -0.52 5.13 12.88
CA ASP A 120 -0.93 6.41 13.47
C ASP A 120 -1.31 7.48 12.44
N ARG A 121 -0.84 7.37 11.20
CA ARG A 121 -1.16 8.32 10.11
C ARG A 121 -2.57 8.12 9.56
N VAL A 122 -3.16 6.95 9.80
CA VAL A 122 -4.49 6.59 9.33
C VAL A 122 -5.52 6.74 10.45
N ALA A 123 -5.19 6.34 11.68
CA ALA A 123 -6.10 6.28 12.81
C ALA A 123 -6.72 7.62 13.29
N GLY A 124 -6.31 8.74 12.71
CA GLY A 124 -6.76 10.09 13.08
C GLY A 124 -7.66 10.79 12.06
N ARG A 125 -8.24 10.07 11.08
CA ARG A 125 -9.06 10.67 10.01
C ARG A 125 -10.38 9.95 9.77
#